data_AF-A0A1V6SBT7-F1
#
_entry.id   AF-A0A1V6SBT7-F1
#
_cell.length_a   1.000
_cell.length_b   1.000
_cell.length_c   1.000
_cell.angle_alpha   90.00
_cell.angle_beta   90.00
_cell.angle_gamma   90.00
#
_symmetry.space_group_name_H-M   'P 1'
#
loop_
_entity.id
_entity.type
_entity.pdbx_description
1 polymer ?
#
loop_
_entity_poly.entity_id
_entity_poly.type
_entity_poly.pdbx_seq_one_letter_code
_entity_poly.pdbx_strand_id
1 'polypeptide(L)'
;MVTRPGPVSAFKRERAAFVFDLEMQARVLRANPRAGENVAESLYELVSSVYRLKDASVAMAATARGNAYVQAKPYGFYSHNVPLMCNDIIASLVHWADILVNTDGRRTNGIVIDSIEGMLVSLGF
;
A
#
# COMPACT_ATOMS: atom_id res chain seq x y z
N MET A 1 20.75 -23.54 0.58
CA MET A 1 20.08 -22.72 1.63
C MET A 1 19.60 -21.45 0.96
N VAL A 2 18.28 -21.21 0.92
CA VAL A 2 17.75 -19.91 0.47
C VAL A 2 18.01 -18.92 1.60
N THR A 3 18.90 -17.96 1.37
CA THR A 3 19.18 -16.89 2.34
C THR A 3 17.91 -16.05 2.49
N ARG A 4 17.39 -15.94 3.72
CA ARG A 4 16.29 -15.01 3.98
C ARG A 4 16.74 -13.60 3.59
N PRO A 5 15.94 -12.85 2.82
CA PRO A 5 16.29 -11.47 2.50
C PRO A 5 16.46 -10.67 3.79
N GLY A 6 17.49 -9.82 3.83
CA GLY A 6 17.73 -8.96 4.98
C GLY A 6 16.55 -8.00 5.24
N PRO A 7 16.44 -7.42 6.45
CA PRO A 7 15.27 -6.63 6.85
C PRO A 7 14.93 -5.48 5.88
N VAL A 8 15.94 -4.81 5.33
CA VAL A 8 15.76 -3.76 4.32
C VAL A 8 15.19 -4.31 3.02
N SER A 9 15.69 -5.45 2.55
CA SER A 9 15.20 -6.09 1.32
C SER A 9 13.77 -6.61 1.50
N ALA A 10 13.43 -7.11 2.68
CA ALA A 10 12.06 -7.52 3.02
C ALA A 10 11.10 -6.33 2.95
N PHE A 11 11.41 -5.22 3.63
CA PHE A 11 10.61 -3.99 3.58
C PHE A 11 10.44 -3.47 2.14
N LYS A 12 11.53 -3.38 1.38
CA LYS A 12 11.48 -2.93 -0.03
C LYS A 12 10.61 -3.82 -0.90
N ARG A 13 10.65 -5.13 -0.67
CA ARG A 13 9.83 -6.10 -1.39
C ARG A 13 8.35 -5.94 -1.07
N GLU A 14 7.98 -5.87 0.21
CA GLU A 14 6.56 -5.67 0.59
C GLU A 14 6.03 -4.34 0.05
N ARG A 15 6.83 -3.27 0.09
CA ARG A 15 6.47 -1.97 -0.50
C ARG A 15 6.25 -2.09 -2.00
N ALA A 16 7.18 -2.72 -2.73
CA ALA A 16 7.09 -2.87 -4.18
C ALA A 16 5.88 -3.72 -4.58
N ALA A 17 5.60 -4.81 -3.86
CA ALA A 17 4.44 -5.66 -4.10
C ALA A 17 3.13 -4.86 -3.90
N PHE A 18 3.00 -4.17 -2.77
CA PHE A 18 1.82 -3.34 -2.49
C PHE A 18 1.59 -2.27 -3.57
N VAL A 19 2.65 -1.53 -3.94
CA VAL A 19 2.57 -0.49 -4.99
C VAL A 19 2.13 -1.09 -6.32
N PHE A 20 2.73 -2.21 -6.73
CA PHE A 20 2.39 -2.89 -7.97
C PHE A 20 0.93 -3.35 -8.00
N ASP A 21 0.46 -3.98 -6.93
CA ASP A 21 -0.91 -4.49 -6.86
C ASP A 21 -1.92 -3.34 -6.83
N LEU A 22 -1.60 -2.24 -6.14
CA LEU A 22 -2.44 -1.04 -6.10
C LEU A 22 -2.52 -0.34 -7.48
N GLU A 23 -1.38 -0.22 -8.18
CA GLU A 23 -1.35 0.26 -9.57
C GLU A 23 -2.19 -0.61 -10.50
N MET A 24 -2.16 -1.93 -10.30
CA MET A 24 -2.98 -2.85 -11.08
C MET A 24 -4.47 -2.55 -10.93
N GLN A 25 -4.94 -2.25 -9.71
CA GLN A 25 -6.34 -1.91 -9.47
C GLN A 25 -6.79 -0.65 -10.23
N ALA A 26 -5.98 0.40 -10.21
CA ALA A 26 -6.26 1.62 -10.99
C ALA A 26 -6.33 1.32 -12.50
N ARG A 27 -5.41 0.49 -13.01
CA ARG A 27 -5.39 0.08 -14.43
C ARG A 27 -6.62 -0.75 -14.81
N VAL A 28 -7.01 -1.72 -13.98
CA VAL A 28 -8.20 -2.56 -14.21
C VAL A 28 -9.45 -1.70 -14.25
N LEU A 29 -9.62 -0.80 -13.27
CA LEU A 29 -10.80 0.05 -13.17
C LEU A 29 -10.89 1.05 -14.34
N ARG A 30 -9.76 1.57 -14.81
CA ARG A 30 -9.66 2.42 -16.00
C ARG A 30 -10.01 1.67 -17.28
N ALA A 31 -9.52 0.45 -17.44
CA ALA A 31 -9.78 -0.38 -18.63
C ALA A 31 -11.21 -0.91 -18.67
N ASN A 32 -11.78 -1.25 -17.51
CA ASN A 32 -13.11 -1.79 -17.38
C ASN A 32 -13.85 -1.19 -16.17
N PRO A 33 -14.64 -0.13 -16.39
CA PRO A 33 -15.46 0.47 -15.32
C PRO A 33 -16.52 -0.47 -14.72
N ARG A 34 -16.80 -1.63 -15.34
CA ARG A 34 -17.72 -2.62 -14.78
C ARG A 34 -17.02 -3.58 -13.81
N ALA A 35 -15.71 -3.49 -13.64
CA ALA A 35 -14.95 -4.33 -12.72
C ALA A 35 -14.95 -3.80 -11.26
N GLY A 36 -15.83 -2.86 -10.91
CA GLY A 36 -15.85 -2.19 -9.61
C GLY A 36 -15.90 -3.15 -8.42
N GLU A 37 -16.77 -4.16 -8.48
CA GLU A 37 -16.89 -5.17 -7.41
C GLU A 37 -15.60 -6.00 -7.25
N ASN A 38 -15.01 -6.48 -8.36
CA ASN A 38 -13.75 -7.24 -8.32
C ASN A 38 -12.58 -6.39 -7.80
N VAL A 39 -12.54 -5.11 -8.19
CA VAL A 39 -11.53 -4.17 -7.70
C VAL A 39 -11.75 -3.89 -6.21
N ALA A 40 -12.99 -3.76 -5.76
CA ALA A 40 -13.30 -3.59 -4.34
C ALA A 40 -12.82 -4.78 -3.50
N GLU A 41 -13.09 -6.01 -3.94
CA GLU A 41 -12.58 -7.22 -3.29
C GLU A 41 -11.05 -7.22 -3.23
N SER A 42 -10.40 -6.88 -4.35
CA SER A 42 -8.94 -6.78 -4.40
C SER A 42 -8.40 -5.69 -3.45
N LEU A 43 -9.07 -4.55 -3.32
CA LEU A 43 -8.68 -3.49 -2.38
C LEU A 43 -8.80 -3.96 -0.92
N TYR A 44 -9.81 -4.77 -0.58
CA TYR A 44 -9.91 -5.42 0.73
C TYR A 44 -8.77 -6.39 0.98
N GLU A 45 -8.39 -7.21 -0.01
CA GLU A 45 -7.26 -8.13 0.10
C GLU A 45 -5.93 -7.40 0.33
N LEU A 46 -5.76 -6.22 -0.28
CA LEU A 46 -4.57 -5.38 -0.12
C LEU A 46 -4.37 -4.86 1.31
N VAL A 47 -5.40 -4.83 2.14
CA VAL A 47 -5.26 -4.52 3.58
C VAL A 47 -4.23 -5.47 4.23
N SER A 48 -4.24 -6.74 3.85
CA SER A 48 -3.25 -7.72 4.35
C SER A 48 -1.82 -7.38 3.90
N SER A 49 -1.65 -6.89 2.68
CA SER A 49 -0.36 -6.42 2.14
C SER A 49 0.16 -5.21 2.91
N VAL A 50 -0.72 -4.28 3.28
CA VAL A 50 -0.34 -3.10 4.07
C VAL A 50 0.06 -3.48 5.50
N TYR A 51 -0.59 -4.47 6.12
CA TYR A 51 -0.14 -5.02 7.40
C TYR A 51 1.26 -5.64 7.31
N ARG A 52 1.54 -6.43 6.26
CA ARG A 52 2.90 -6.98 6.04
C ARG A 52 3.94 -5.88 5.85
N LEU A 53 3.60 -4.82 5.12
CA LEU A 53 4.47 -3.65 4.95
C LEU A 53 4.76 -2.95 6.29
N LYS A 54 3.73 -2.74 7.12
CA LYS A 54 3.83 -2.17 8.45
C LYS A 54 4.76 -3.00 9.34
N ASP A 55 4.55 -4.31 9.40
CA ASP A 55 5.35 -5.22 10.20
C ASP A 55 6.81 -5.26 9.73
N ALA A 56 7.03 -5.30 8.41
CA ALA A 56 8.37 -5.26 7.82
C ALA A 56 9.09 -3.95 8.16
N SER A 57 8.37 -2.82 8.19
CA SER A 57 8.93 -1.52 8.57
C SER A 57 9.41 -1.50 10.02
N VAL A 58 8.58 -1.98 10.96
CA VAL A 58 8.92 -2.04 12.38
C VAL A 58 10.08 -3.02 12.62
N ALA A 59 10.03 -4.20 11.98
CA ALA A 59 11.10 -5.19 12.07
C ALA A 59 12.43 -4.65 11.54
N MET A 60 12.41 -3.93 10.41
CA MET A 60 13.59 -3.27 9.84
C MET A 60 14.15 -2.21 10.79
N ALA A 61 13.29 -1.37 11.39
CA ALA A 61 13.72 -0.35 12.34
C ALA A 61 14.41 -0.96 13.57
N ALA A 62 13.93 -2.12 14.05
CA ALA A 62 14.50 -2.82 15.20
C ALA A 62 15.82 -3.54 14.87
N THR A 63 15.88 -4.23 13.73
CA THR A 63 16.95 -5.18 13.41
C THR A 63 18.05 -4.62 12.50
N ALA A 64 17.79 -3.49 11.82
CA ALA A 64 18.71 -2.85 10.88
C ALA A 64 18.99 -1.37 11.23
N ARG A 65 18.96 -1.00 12.51
CA ARG A 65 19.15 0.40 12.98
C ARG A 65 20.47 1.04 12.52
N GLY A 66 21.52 0.23 12.32
CA GLY A 66 22.82 0.69 11.81
C GLY A 66 22.91 0.77 10.29
N ASN A 67 21.88 0.36 9.55
CA ASN A 67 21.90 0.36 8.09
C ASN A 67 21.71 1.78 7.53
N ALA A 68 22.53 2.17 6.56
CA ALA A 68 22.48 3.51 5.94
C ALA A 68 21.09 3.87 5.38
N TYR A 69 20.34 2.89 4.84
CA TYR A 69 18.97 3.11 4.35
C TYR A 69 18.00 3.51 5.48
N VAL A 70 18.20 2.95 6.68
CA VAL A 70 17.40 3.27 7.87
C VAL A 70 17.83 4.62 8.45
N GLN A 71 19.15 4.86 8.53
CA GLN A 71 19.72 6.09 9.06
C GLN A 71 19.51 7.32 8.16
N ALA A 72 19.25 7.13 6.87
CA ALA A 72 18.91 8.21 5.95
C ALA A 72 17.57 8.89 6.26
N LYS A 73 16.73 8.28 7.12
CA LYS A 73 15.45 8.87 7.56
C LYS A 73 15.54 9.28 9.04
N PRO A 74 14.71 10.25 9.48
CA PRO A 74 14.65 10.65 10.88
C PRO A 74 14.38 9.47 11.83
N TYR A 75 14.87 9.58 13.06
CA TYR A 75 14.56 8.60 14.10
C TYR A 75 13.04 8.45 14.25
N GLY A 76 12.57 7.21 14.39
CA GLY A 76 11.15 6.90 14.49
C GLY A 76 10.41 6.80 13.15
N PHE A 77 11.03 7.17 12.01
CA PHE A 77 10.35 7.14 10.72
C PHE A 77 9.76 5.75 10.39
N TYR A 78 10.59 4.71 10.42
CA TYR A 78 10.14 3.34 10.10
C TYR A 78 9.39 2.64 11.24
N SER A 79 9.54 3.08 12.49
CA SER A 79 8.88 2.46 13.65
C SER A 79 7.59 3.15 14.09
N HIS A 80 7.34 4.40 13.64
CA HIS A 80 6.16 5.19 14.02
C HIS A 80 5.48 5.79 12.79
N ASN A 81 6.18 6.57 11.97
CA ASN A 81 5.55 7.29 10.85
C ASN A 81 5.00 6.34 9.79
N VAL A 82 5.81 5.38 9.33
CA VAL A 82 5.36 4.39 8.33
C VAL A 82 4.16 3.57 8.87
N PRO A 83 4.18 3.06 10.12
CA PRO A 83 2.99 2.45 10.71
C PRO A 83 1.73 3.32 10.74
N LEU A 84 1.85 4.63 10.99
CA LEU A 84 0.72 5.55 10.94
C LEU A 84 0.20 5.70 9.50
N MET A 85 1.09 5.92 8.55
CA MET A 85 0.74 5.98 7.11
C MET A 85 0.07 4.68 6.65
N CYS A 86 0.52 3.52 7.12
CA CYS A 86 -0.12 2.24 6.83
C CYS A 86 -1.57 2.18 7.35
N ASN A 87 -1.87 2.75 8.52
CA ASN A 87 -3.25 2.80 9.02
C ASN A 87 -4.12 3.69 8.13
N ASP A 88 -3.60 4.84 7.67
CA ASP A 88 -4.31 5.76 6.78
C ASP A 88 -4.58 5.12 5.41
N ILE A 89 -3.60 4.36 4.89
CA ILE A 89 -3.74 3.57 3.67
C ILE A 89 -4.83 2.51 3.84
N ILE A 90 -4.84 1.75 4.95
CA ILE A 90 -5.88 0.75 5.23
C ILE A 90 -7.27 1.39 5.23
N ALA A 91 -7.42 2.53 5.92
CA ALA A 91 -8.69 3.26 5.96
C ALA A 91 -9.11 3.70 4.55
N SER A 92 -8.17 4.16 3.73
CA SER A 92 -8.43 4.57 2.34
C SER A 92 -8.85 3.39 1.46
N LEU A 93 -8.17 2.24 1.56
CA LEU A 93 -8.50 1.04 0.79
C LEU A 93 -9.93 0.57 1.07
N VAL A 94 -10.29 0.49 2.36
CA VAL A 94 -11.65 0.12 2.79
C VAL A 94 -12.66 1.13 2.27
N HIS A 95 -12.38 2.43 2.42
CA HIS A 95 -13.26 3.48 1.95
C HIS A 95 -13.50 3.44 0.44
N TRP A 96 -12.44 3.22 -0.36
CA TRP A 96 -12.55 3.10 -1.80
C TRP A 96 -13.31 1.85 -2.23
N ALA A 97 -13.08 0.72 -1.56
CA ALA A 97 -13.84 -0.50 -1.79
C ALA A 97 -15.34 -0.29 -1.52
N ASP A 98 -15.68 0.36 -0.41
CA ASP A 98 -17.07 0.72 -0.08
C ASP A 98 -17.71 1.63 -1.12
N ILE A 99 -16.97 2.61 -1.64
CA ILE A 99 -17.44 3.47 -2.73
C ILE A 99 -17.75 2.60 -3.97
N LEU A 100 -16.85 1.71 -4.37
CA LEU A 100 -17.03 0.89 -5.58
C LEU A 100 -18.21 -0.08 -5.49
N VAL A 101 -18.56 -0.56 -4.30
CA VAL A 101 -19.70 -1.48 -4.10
C VAL A 101 -21.02 -0.72 -3.95
N ASN A 102 -21.03 0.39 -3.22
CA ASN A 102 -22.29 1.01 -2.74
C ASN A 102 -22.74 2.24 -3.53
N THR A 103 -22.07 2.61 -4.62
CA THR A 103 -22.39 3.83 -5.37
C THR A 103 -22.61 3.60 -6.86
N ASP A 104 -23.39 4.50 -7.48
CA ASP A 104 -23.81 4.41 -8.88
C ASP A 104 -22.66 4.63 -9.88
N GLY A 105 -21.88 3.58 -10.15
CA GLY A 105 -21.12 3.36 -11.38
C GLY A 105 -20.03 4.39 -11.74
N ARG A 106 -19.90 4.69 -13.05
CA ARG A 106 -18.67 5.24 -13.69
C ARG A 106 -18.09 6.51 -13.04
N ARG A 107 -18.90 7.35 -12.39
CA ARG A 107 -18.42 8.61 -11.79
C ARG A 107 -17.57 8.34 -10.54
N THR A 108 -17.96 7.37 -9.72
CA THR A 108 -17.24 7.04 -8.50
C THR A 108 -15.98 6.23 -8.78
N ASN A 109 -15.97 5.44 -9.86
CA ASN A 109 -14.74 4.83 -10.37
C ASN A 109 -13.64 5.86 -10.69
N GLY A 110 -14.01 6.99 -11.31
CA GLY A 110 -13.04 8.06 -11.60
C GLY A 110 -12.41 8.63 -10.33
N ILE A 111 -13.23 8.91 -9.31
CA ILE A 111 -12.77 9.41 -8.00
C ILE A 111 -11.81 8.40 -7.33
N VAL A 112 -12.14 7.12 -7.38
CA VAL A 112 -11.29 6.06 -6.81
C VAL A 112 -9.97 5.95 -7.57
N ILE A 113 -9.98 6.01 -8.91
CA ILE A 113 -8.75 6.00 -9.72
C ILE A 113 -7.86 7.20 -9.35
N ASP A 114 -8.41 8.41 -9.34
CA ASP A 114 -7.66 9.63 -9.03
C ASP A 114 -7.06 9.57 -7.61
N SER A 115 -7.82 9.00 -6.66
CA SER A 115 -7.38 8.82 -5.28
C SER A 115 -6.25 7.79 -5.15
N ILE A 116 -6.34 6.68 -5.87
CA ILE A 116 -5.29 5.65 -5.92
C ILE A 116 -4.01 6.26 -6.52
N GLU A 117 -4.12 7.00 -7.63
CA GLU A 117 -2.97 7.62 -8.29
C GLU A 117 -2.32 8.70 -7.44
N GLY A 118 -3.11 9.52 -6.75
CA GLY A 118 -2.61 10.47 -5.75
C GLY A 118 -1.84 9.78 -4.62
N MET A 119 -2.35 8.64 -4.13
CA MET A 119 -1.66 7.85 -3.11
C MET A 119 -0.34 7.27 -3.64
N LEU A 120 -0.30 6.74 -4.86
CA LEU A 120 0.91 6.19 -5.47
C LEU A 120 2.03 7.23 -5.60
N VAL A 121 1.68 8.47 -5.95
CA VAL A 121 2.63 9.60 -5.95
C VAL A 121 3.17 9.87 -4.54
N SER A 122 2.29 9.84 -3.52
CA SER A 122 2.69 10.05 -2.12
C SER A 122 3.55 8.92 -1.54
N LEU A 123 3.45 7.70 -2.09
CA LEU A 123 4.19 6.52 -1.65
C LEU A 123 5.66 6.52 -2.10
N GLY A 124 6.09 7.50 -2.89
CA GLY A 124 7.45 7.62 -3.46
C GLY A 124 8.61 7.84 -2.48
N PHE A 125 8.39 7.73 -1.17
CA PHE A 125 9.41 7.90 -0.12
C PHE A 125 10.41 6.74 0.03
#